data_AF-A0A4T0ULQ8-F1
#
_entry.id   AF-A0A4T0ULQ8-F1
#
_cell.length_a   1.000
_cell.length_b   1.000
_cell.length_c   1.000
_cell.angle_alpha   90.00
_cell.angle_beta   90.00
_cell.angle_gamma   90.00
#
_symmetry.space_group_name_H-M   'P 1'
#
loop_
_entity.id
_entity.type
_entity.pdbx_description
1 polymer ?
#
loop_
_entity_poly.entity_id
_entity_poly.type
_entity_poly.pdbx_seq_one_letter_code
_entity_poly.pdbx_strand_id
1 'polypeptide(L)'
;MSERQPLGRLVDSLGVEHRPQDGELVLGAVVLLKVMEPDGEVSMRAAWSPGLSWMERVGMHQAAAAADMPERPADVWGADEVVERDVDEDDELR
;
A
#
# COMPACT_ATOMS: atom_id res chain seq x y z
N MET A 1 -19.56 -4.14 20.86
CA MET A 1 -19.01 -5.22 19.99
C MET A 1 -19.21 -4.72 18.57
N SER A 2 -18.13 -4.48 17.83
CA SER A 2 -18.22 -3.98 16.45
C SER A 2 -18.81 -5.05 15.52
N GLU A 3 -19.86 -4.69 14.78
CA GLU A 3 -20.52 -5.56 13.80
C GLU A 3 -19.85 -5.44 12.42
N ARG A 4 -19.74 -6.57 11.71
CA ARG A 4 -19.23 -6.59 10.33
C ARG A 4 -20.22 -5.91 9.41
N GLN A 5 -19.75 -4.98 8.59
CA GLN A 5 -20.59 -4.30 7.61
C GLN A 5 -20.24 -4.75 6.19
N PRO A 6 -21.24 -5.06 5.34
CA PRO A 6 -21.00 -5.42 3.95
C PRO A 6 -20.44 -4.21 3.19
N LEU A 7 -19.36 -4.43 2.43
CA LEU A 7 -18.81 -3.44 1.51
C LEU A 7 -19.53 -3.49 0.15
N GLY A 8 -20.10 -4.65 -0.17
CA GLY A 8 -20.86 -4.91 -1.38
C GLY A 8 -20.60 -6.33 -1.87
N ARG A 9 -21.61 -6.94 -2.50
CA ARG A 9 -21.65 -8.38 -2.82
C ARG A 9 -20.37 -8.94 -3.44
N LEU A 10 -19.77 -8.22 -4.39
CA LEU A 10 -18.55 -8.68 -5.06
C LEU A 10 -17.34 -8.68 -4.12
N VAL A 11 -17.16 -7.63 -3.33
CA VAL A 11 -16.05 -7.51 -2.37
C VAL A 11 -16.23 -8.49 -1.21
N ASP A 12 -17.46 -8.59 -0.70
CA ASP A 12 -17.79 -9.52 0.39
C ASP A 12 -17.58 -10.98 -0.04
N SER A 13 -17.81 -11.32 -1.33
CA SER A 13 -17.56 -12.68 -1.87
C SER A 13 -16.09 -13.09 -1.85
N LEU A 14 -15.17 -12.12 -1.78
CA LEU A 14 -13.73 -12.37 -1.61
C LEU A 14 -13.34 -12.58 -0.14
N GLY A 15 -14.30 -12.53 0.79
CA GLY A 15 -14.06 -12.63 2.23
C GLY A 15 -13.56 -11.34 2.86
N VAL A 16 -13.62 -10.22 2.14
CA VAL A 16 -13.23 -8.89 2.66
C VAL A 16 -14.41 -8.30 3.42
N GLU A 17 -14.20 -7.95 4.68
CA GLU A 17 -15.21 -7.37 5.56
C GLU A 17 -14.65 -6.16 6.29
N HIS A 18 -15.49 -5.15 6.55
CA HIS A 18 -15.12 -4.01 7.39
C HIS A 18 -15.69 -4.15 8.81
N ARG A 19 -14.93 -3.72 9.82
CA ARG A 19 -15.31 -3.75 11.24
C ARG A 19 -15.07 -2.37 11.89
N PRO A 20 -15.99 -1.43 11.73
CA PRO A 20 -15.87 -0.09 12.31
C PRO A 20 -16.06 -0.14 13.83
N GLN A 21 -15.23 0.57 14.58
CA GLN A 21 -15.38 0.69 16.04
C GLN A 21 -16.62 1.50 16.42
N ASP A 22 -17.05 1.40 17.68
CA ASP A 22 -18.23 2.09 18.17
C ASP A 22 -18.04 3.62 18.02
N GLY A 23 -18.92 4.26 17.24
CA GLY A 23 -18.87 5.69 16.94
C GLY A 23 -18.05 6.07 15.70
N GLU A 24 -17.42 5.12 15.02
CA GLU A 24 -16.72 5.40 13.75
C GLU A 24 -17.70 5.61 12.60
N LEU A 25 -17.40 6.60 11.77
CA LEU A 25 -18.13 6.92 10.55
C LEU A 25 -17.18 6.78 9.35
N VAL A 26 -17.56 5.93 8.39
CA VAL A 26 -16.83 5.80 7.13
C VAL A 26 -17.20 6.98 6.23
N LEU A 27 -16.25 7.88 5.99
CA LEU A 27 -16.47 9.11 5.21
C LEU A 27 -16.21 8.94 3.71
N GLY A 28 -15.44 7.92 3.33
CA GLY A 28 -15.09 7.63 1.95
C GLY A 28 -14.29 6.35 1.83
N ALA A 29 -14.24 5.79 0.63
CA ALA A 29 -13.50 4.58 0.33
C ALA A 29 -12.69 4.75 -0.97
N VAL A 30 -11.51 4.15 -0.96
CA VAL A 30 -10.73 3.84 -2.15
C VAL A 30 -10.58 2.33 -2.18
N VAL A 31 -10.96 1.70 -3.29
CA VAL A 31 -10.95 0.25 -3.45
C VAL A 31 -9.97 -0.11 -4.56
N LEU A 32 -8.97 -0.90 -4.21
CA LEU A 32 -8.05 -1.53 -5.16
C LEU A 32 -8.54 -2.95 -5.46
N LEU A 33 -8.66 -3.27 -6.74
CA LEU A 33 -9.18 -4.54 -7.23
C LEU A 33 -8.14 -5.20 -8.11
N LYS A 34 -7.75 -6.42 -7.75
CA LYS A 34 -7.06 -7.33 -8.66
C LYS A 34 -8.13 -7.97 -9.54
N VAL A 35 -8.05 -7.74 -10.85
CA VAL A 35 -9.06 -8.17 -11.83
C VAL A 35 -8.41 -9.11 -12.82
N MET A 36 -9.10 -10.20 -13.14
CA MET A 36 -8.77 -11.05 -14.29
C MET A 36 -9.64 -10.61 -15.47
N GLU A 37 -8.99 -10.26 -16.57
CA GLU A 37 -9.62 -9.83 -17.81
C GLU A 37 -10.12 -11.05 -18.62
N PRO A 38 -11.02 -10.85 -19.60
CA PRO A 38 -11.60 -11.98 -20.36
C PRO A 38 -10.58 -12.81 -21.14
N ASP A 39 -9.42 -12.25 -21.45
CA ASP A 39 -8.30 -12.93 -22.11
C ASP A 39 -7.38 -13.68 -21.12
N GLY A 40 -7.67 -13.61 -19.82
CA GLY A 40 -6.88 -14.22 -18.75
C GLY A 40 -5.75 -13.34 -18.22
N GLU A 41 -5.56 -12.12 -18.74
CA GLU A 41 -4.61 -11.18 -18.18
C GLU A 41 -5.06 -10.72 -16.79
N VAL A 42 -4.10 -10.47 -15.89
CA VAL A 42 -4.39 -9.92 -14.56
C VAL A 42 -3.98 -8.46 -14.52
N SER A 43 -4.93 -7.58 -14.25
CA SER A 43 -4.70 -6.15 -14.09
C SER A 43 -5.16 -5.63 -12.73
N MET A 44 -4.71 -4.44 -12.37
CA MET A 44 -5.16 -3.72 -11.18
C MET A 44 -6.11 -2.60 -11.60
N ARG A 45 -7.26 -2.50 -10.92
CA ARG A 45 -8.25 -1.45 -11.11
C ARG A 45 -8.46 -0.71 -9.78
N ALA A 46 -8.85 0.55 -9.87
CA ALA A 46 -9.17 1.37 -8.70
C ALA A 46 -10.55 2.02 -8.88
N ALA A 47 -11.31 2.09 -7.79
CA ALA A 47 -12.56 2.82 -7.69
C ALA A 47 -12.60 3.61 -6.39
N TRP A 48 -13.38 4.69 -6.33
CA TRP A 48 -13.45 5.55 -5.15
C TRP A 48 -14.78 6.27 -5.02
N SER A 49 -15.09 6.74 -3.82
CA SER A 49 -16.29 7.53 -3.54
C SER A 49 -16.32 8.84 -4.36
N PRO A 50 -17.45 9.24 -4.97
CA PRO A 50 -17.55 10.43 -5.83
C PRO A 50 -17.14 11.77 -5.19
N GLY A 51 -17.10 11.84 -3.85
CA GLY A 51 -16.72 13.05 -3.10
C GLY A 51 -15.24 13.18 -2.77
N LEU A 52 -14.41 12.17 -3.05
CA LEU A 52 -12.98 12.22 -2.71
C LEU A 52 -12.22 13.07 -3.73
N SER A 53 -11.54 14.11 -3.24
CA SER A 53 -10.60 14.89 -4.03
C SER A 53 -9.40 14.04 -4.46
N TRP A 54 -8.68 14.50 -5.48
CA TRP A 54 -7.45 13.80 -5.92
C TRP A 54 -6.41 13.68 -4.79
N MET A 55 -6.25 14.73 -3.96
CA MET A 55 -5.32 14.71 -2.84
C MET A 55 -5.69 13.66 -1.79
N GLU A 56 -6.98 13.55 -1.44
CA GLU A 56 -7.45 12.51 -0.52
C GLU A 56 -7.18 11.11 -1.08
N ARG A 57 -7.43 10.88 -2.37
CA ARG A 57 -7.17 9.57 -3.00
C ARG A 57 -5.68 9.21 -2.96
N VAL A 58 -4.80 10.14 -3.30
CA VAL A 58 -3.34 9.91 -3.26
C VAL A 58 -2.89 9.64 -1.82
N GLY A 59 -3.35 10.45 -0.86
CA GLY A 59 -3.02 10.26 0.56
C GLY A 59 -3.47 8.91 1.08
N MET A 60 -4.69 8.47 0.72
CA MET A 60 -5.20 7.15 1.10
C MET A 60 -4.38 6.01 0.49
N HIS A 61 -3.96 6.10 -0.78
CA HIS A 61 -3.08 5.09 -1.38
C HIS A 61 -1.73 5.00 -0.67
N GLN A 62 -1.13 6.14 -0.32
CA GLN A 62 0.15 6.17 0.40
C GLN A 62 0.01 5.61 1.81
N ALA A 63 -1.05 5.98 2.53
CA ALA A 63 -1.34 5.45 3.86
C ALA A 63 -1.57 3.93 3.84
N ALA A 64 -2.32 3.43 2.85
CA ALA A 64 -2.53 1.99 2.67
C ALA A 64 -1.21 1.26 2.39
N ALA A 65 -0.40 1.77 1.46
CA ALA A 65 0.91 1.19 1.17
C ALA A 65 1.83 1.18 2.39
N ALA A 66 1.81 2.23 3.22
CA ALA A 66 2.59 2.29 4.45
C ALA A 66 2.10 1.29 5.51
N ALA A 67 0.78 1.07 5.61
CA ALA A 67 0.20 0.10 6.55
C ALA A 67 0.49 -1.36 6.18
N ASP A 68 0.64 -1.65 4.89
CA ASP A 68 0.99 -2.99 4.39
C ASP A 68 2.50 -3.28 4.44
N MET A 69 3.34 -2.24 4.60
CA MET A 69 4.77 -2.43 4.78
C MET A 69 5.05 -2.97 6.19
N PRO A 70 5.96 -3.94 6.34
CA PRO A 70 6.39 -4.37 7.67
C PRO A 70 6.97 -3.19 8.45
N GLU A 71 6.74 -3.15 9.76
CA GLU A 71 7.35 -2.14 10.63
C GLU A 71 8.87 -2.13 10.39
N ARG A 72 9.39 -1.00 9.92
CA ARG A 72 10.83 -0.82 9.82
C ARG A 72 11.37 -0.92 11.25
N PRO A 73 12.32 -1.83 11.55
CA PRO A 73 12.95 -1.85 12.87
C PRO A 73 13.46 -0.45 13.18
N ALA A 74 13.13 0.07 14.36
CA ALA A 74 13.42 1.45 14.77
C ALA A 74 14.94 1.74 14.93
N ASP A 75 15.80 0.75 14.60
CA ASP A 75 17.14 0.62 15.14
C ASP A 75 18.23 0.63 14.05
N VAL A 76 17.92 0.97 12.80
CA VAL A 76 18.96 1.07 11.75
C VAL A 76 19.32 2.52 11.47
N TRP A 77 19.90 3.18 12.48
CA TRP A 77 20.75 4.37 12.28
C TRP A 77 22.18 3.91 11.97
N GLY A 78 22.44 3.36 10.78
CA GLY A 78 23.83 3.06 10.38
C GLY A 78 24.08 1.97 9.33
N ALA A 79 23.31 1.90 8.25
CA ALA A 79 23.69 1.06 7.10
C ALA A 79 23.80 1.89 5.80
N ASP A 80 24.35 3.10 5.90
CA ASP A 80 25.27 3.55 4.86
C ASP A 80 26.62 2.91 5.21
N GLU A 81 26.79 1.65 4.83
CA GLU A 81 28.13 1.14 4.59
C GLU A 81 28.65 1.94 3.40
N VAL A 82 29.28 3.07 3.71
CA VAL A 82 30.18 3.74 2.78
C VAL A 82 31.25 2.71 2.50
N VAL A 83 31.09 1.98 1.39
CA VAL A 83 32.16 1.17 0.84
C VAL A 83 33.20 2.19 0.39
N GLU A 84 34.18 2.47 1.26
CA GLU A 84 35.43 3.08 0.83
C GLU A 84 35.99 2.17 -0.25
N ARG A 85 35.90 2.61 -1.51
CA ARG A 85 36.67 1.97 -2.59
C ARG A 85 38.11 2.24 -2.24
N ASP A 86 38.83 1.20 -1.84
CA ASP A 86 40.28 1.16 -1.99
C ASP A 86 40.56 1.43 -3.48
N VAL A 87 41.02 2.65 -3.76
CA VAL A 87 41.60 3.00 -5.05
C VAL A 87 42.99 2.39 -5.00
N ASP A 88 43.16 1.23 -5.64
CA ASP A 88 44.49 0.65 -5.87
C ASP A 88 45.32 1.65 -6.67
N GLU A 89 46.23 2.36 -5.98
CA GLU A 89 47.32 3.15 -6.56
C GLU A 89 48.36 2.20 -7.19
N ASP A 90 48.02 1.52 -8.27
CA ASP A 90 48.97 0.70 -9.04
C ASP A 90 48.80 0.87 -10.56
N ASP A 91 48.45 2.09 -10.99
CA ASP A 91 48.49 2.50 -12.41
C ASP A 91 49.56 3.58 -12.67
N GLU A 92 50.68 3.50 -11.97
CA GLU A 92 51.95 4.09 -12.40
C GLU A 92 53.01 3.01 -12.50
N LEU A 93 53.13 2.40 -13.70
CA LEU A 93 54.37 1.97 -14.38
C LEU A 93 54.08 0.77 -15.29
N ARG A 94 53.57 1.04 -16.50
CA ARG A 94 53.96 0.31 -17.72
C ARG A 94 53.58 1.05 -19.00
#